data_AF-A0A966DJ52-F1
#
_entry.id   AF-A0A966DJ52-F1
#
_cell.length_a   1.000
_cell.length_b   1.000
_cell.length_c   1.000
_cell.angle_alpha   90.00
_cell.angle_beta   90.00
_cell.angle_gamma   90.00
#
_symmetry.space_group_name_H-M   'P 1'
#
loop_
_entity.id
_entity.type
_entity.pdbx_description
1 polymer ?
#
loop_
_entity_poly.entity_id
_entity_poly.type
_entity_poly.pdbx_seq_one_letter_code
_entity_poly.pdbx_strand_id
1 'polypeptide(L)'
;MSKMIEDIDYAIENLPSEVSTYRVNRWAALALKARFCLYEGTYRKYHNLSLEGNDYSYYLQQSVAAAEKLINEGPYTLYSTGNPNKDYLTLFAQENASKDEYILAIKFDYSLGIYHNATAHTVVATQGRPGLTRKMVNSYLMVDGTAFTDQEGWQEASFIEEVKDRDPRLAQSIRTPGYTRIGTTKVLAPDLTGSVTGYHPVKFVQDPTASGGQVDRNDRSTADLPVFRLGEVLLNYAEAKAELGTLNQGDLDLSINKLRERVGMPYLQMSAANGDPDWYLSSAEYGYTNVSGSNKGVILEIRRERAIELNQEGFRFEDLVRWKAGYSIDQEINGIYFKQPGAYDLTGDGVSDAILYAEGTSKPTAPDGVQLLEIGKDILLTEGDHGYIYYHKNIARTPFSEVRDYLYPIPINERSLNNNLTQNPGWNDGLDF
;
A
#
# COMPACT_ATOMS: atom_id res chain seq x y z
N MET A 1 -22.57 -6.87 -13.75
CA MET A 1 -22.76 -5.84 -12.71
C MET A 1 -24.19 -5.66 -12.24
N SER A 2 -25.22 -5.63 -13.10
CA SER A 2 -26.62 -5.39 -12.63
C SER A 2 -27.08 -6.34 -11.53
N LYS A 3 -26.79 -7.65 -11.65
CA LYS A 3 -27.10 -8.63 -10.59
C LYS A 3 -26.33 -8.40 -9.30
N MET A 4 -25.08 -7.97 -9.37
CA MET A 4 -24.33 -7.60 -8.16
C MET A 4 -24.96 -6.40 -7.45
N ILE A 5 -25.46 -5.41 -8.19
CA ILE A 5 -26.19 -4.26 -7.63
C ILE A 5 -27.48 -4.71 -6.96
N GLU A 6 -28.31 -5.52 -7.64
CA GLU A 6 -29.54 -6.09 -7.08
C GLU A 6 -29.26 -6.84 -5.75
N ASP A 7 -28.28 -7.73 -5.75
CA ASP A 7 -27.93 -8.55 -4.58
C ASP A 7 -27.38 -7.68 -3.43
N ILE A 8 -26.52 -6.71 -3.72
CA ILE A 8 -25.93 -5.87 -2.67
C ILE A 8 -26.95 -4.90 -2.08
N ASP A 9 -27.89 -4.40 -2.87
CA ASP A 9 -28.94 -3.50 -2.40
C ASP A 9 -29.92 -4.24 -1.51
N TYR A 10 -30.30 -5.46 -1.90
CA TYR A 10 -31.06 -6.36 -1.03
C TYR A 10 -30.32 -6.61 0.28
N ALA A 11 -29.01 -6.88 0.25
CA ALA A 11 -28.22 -7.08 1.45
C ALA A 11 -28.18 -5.82 2.35
N ILE A 12 -27.98 -4.63 1.79
CA ILE A 12 -27.97 -3.35 2.53
C ILE A 12 -29.31 -3.12 3.25
N GLU A 13 -30.42 -3.41 2.58
CA GLU A 13 -31.76 -3.25 3.15
C GLU A 13 -32.05 -4.23 4.28
N ASN A 14 -31.61 -5.49 4.14
CA ASN A 14 -32.05 -6.59 4.99
C ASN A 14 -31.05 -7.00 6.08
N LEU A 15 -29.77 -6.63 5.97
CA LEU A 15 -28.78 -6.93 7.01
C LEU A 15 -28.92 -6.02 8.24
N PRO A 16 -28.53 -6.51 9.43
CA PRO A 16 -28.58 -5.71 10.66
C PRO A 16 -27.63 -4.51 10.59
N SER A 17 -27.99 -3.43 11.29
CA SER A 17 -27.17 -2.21 11.42
C SER A 17 -26.28 -2.19 12.66
N GLU A 18 -26.34 -3.22 13.51
CA GLU A 18 -25.47 -3.34 14.69
C GLU A 18 -24.00 -3.52 14.27
N VAL A 19 -23.09 -2.92 15.05
CA VAL A 19 -21.66 -3.10 14.85
C VAL A 19 -21.30 -4.57 15.05
N SER A 20 -20.69 -5.16 14.02
CA SER A 20 -20.22 -6.54 14.04
C SER A 20 -18.96 -6.68 13.20
N THR A 21 -17.81 -6.72 13.87
CA THR A 21 -16.50 -6.73 13.21
C THR A 21 -16.16 -8.05 12.51
N TYR A 22 -16.82 -9.16 12.87
CA TYR A 22 -16.53 -10.50 12.33
C TYR A 22 -17.71 -11.19 11.64
N ARG A 23 -18.86 -10.53 11.52
CA ARG A 23 -20.00 -11.00 10.73
C ARG A 23 -20.49 -9.89 9.84
N VAL A 24 -20.81 -10.23 8.60
CA VAL A 24 -21.34 -9.29 7.61
C VAL A 24 -22.59 -8.61 8.16
N ASN A 25 -22.59 -7.28 8.10
CA ASN A 25 -23.70 -6.41 8.48
C ASN A 25 -23.98 -5.40 7.36
N ARG A 26 -24.95 -4.51 7.55
CA ARG A 26 -25.32 -3.48 6.55
C ARG A 26 -24.12 -2.63 6.13
N TRP A 27 -23.25 -2.29 7.08
CA TRP A 27 -22.10 -1.42 6.82
C TRP A 27 -21.04 -2.11 5.96
N ALA A 28 -20.78 -3.40 6.21
CA ALA A 28 -19.92 -4.20 5.33
C ALA A 28 -20.48 -4.29 3.91
N ALA A 29 -21.81 -4.41 3.75
CA ALA A 29 -22.45 -4.40 2.45
C ALA A 29 -22.32 -3.05 1.72
N LEU A 30 -22.48 -1.92 2.44
CA LEU A 30 -22.22 -0.58 1.92
C LEU A 30 -20.76 -0.39 1.50
N ALA A 31 -19.81 -0.85 2.31
CA ALA A 31 -18.38 -0.79 1.99
C ALA A 31 -18.04 -1.62 0.73
N LEU A 32 -18.61 -2.83 0.61
CA LEU A 32 -18.47 -3.65 -0.59
C LEU A 32 -19.05 -2.96 -1.83
N LYS A 33 -20.27 -2.38 -1.72
CA LYS A 33 -20.88 -1.61 -2.82
C LYS A 33 -19.98 -0.46 -3.25
N ALA A 34 -19.47 0.32 -2.30
CA ALA A 34 -18.56 1.42 -2.57
C ALA A 34 -17.31 0.96 -3.34
N ARG A 35 -16.66 -0.12 -2.88
CA ARG A 35 -15.44 -0.66 -3.49
C ARG A 35 -15.66 -1.16 -4.91
N PHE A 36 -16.62 -2.07 -5.13
CA PHE A 36 -16.77 -2.66 -6.46
C PHE A 36 -17.32 -1.66 -7.47
N CYS A 37 -18.16 -0.71 -7.03
CA CYS A 37 -18.67 0.35 -7.91
C CYS A 37 -17.57 1.34 -8.31
N LEU A 38 -16.65 1.67 -7.39
CA LEU A 38 -15.44 2.44 -7.72
C LEU A 38 -14.59 1.69 -8.74
N TYR A 39 -14.36 0.40 -8.50
CA TYR A 39 -13.59 -0.45 -9.40
C TYR A 39 -14.20 -0.44 -10.81
N GLU A 40 -15.47 -0.79 -10.93
CA GLU A 40 -16.16 -0.85 -12.22
C GLU A 40 -16.19 0.50 -12.92
N GLY A 41 -16.50 1.57 -12.20
CA GLY A 41 -16.54 2.92 -12.75
C GLY A 41 -15.17 3.37 -13.27
N THR A 42 -14.13 3.24 -12.47
CA THR A 42 -12.77 3.62 -12.90
C THR A 42 -12.24 2.72 -14.01
N TYR A 43 -12.46 1.41 -13.92
CA TYR A 43 -12.08 0.46 -14.96
C TYR A 43 -12.72 0.82 -16.30
N ARG A 44 -14.06 1.00 -16.35
CA ARG A 44 -14.74 1.41 -17.58
C ARG A 44 -14.23 2.74 -18.13
N LYS A 45 -14.02 3.73 -17.25
CA LYS A 45 -13.53 5.07 -17.62
C LYS A 45 -12.15 5.00 -18.27
N TYR A 46 -11.18 4.38 -17.62
CA TYR A 46 -9.78 4.36 -18.09
C TYR A 46 -9.53 3.36 -19.22
N HIS A 47 -10.30 2.27 -19.27
CA HIS A 47 -10.23 1.28 -20.35
C HIS A 47 -11.07 1.65 -21.57
N ASN A 48 -11.80 2.77 -21.55
CA ASN A 48 -12.72 3.21 -22.61
C ASN A 48 -13.75 2.13 -22.96
N LEU A 49 -14.28 1.45 -21.94
CA LEU A 49 -15.25 0.37 -22.14
C LEU A 49 -16.67 0.91 -22.13
N SER A 50 -17.38 0.67 -23.23
CA SER A 50 -18.80 0.91 -23.37
C SER A 50 -19.51 -0.43 -23.49
N LEU A 51 -20.16 -0.86 -22.42
CA LEU A 51 -20.93 -2.10 -22.34
C LEU A 51 -22.43 -1.77 -22.26
N GLU A 52 -23.29 -2.70 -22.69
CA GLU A 52 -24.74 -2.55 -22.56
C GLU A 52 -25.16 -2.29 -21.11
N GLY A 53 -26.13 -1.39 -20.92
CA GLY A 53 -26.63 -0.97 -19.61
C GLY A 53 -26.01 0.34 -19.13
N ASN A 54 -25.63 0.38 -17.85
CA ASN A 54 -25.14 1.59 -17.19
C ASN A 54 -23.68 1.91 -17.57
N ASP A 55 -23.34 3.18 -17.71
CA ASP A 55 -21.97 3.64 -18.01
C ASP A 55 -21.09 3.76 -16.76
N TYR A 56 -19.85 4.22 -16.94
CA TYR A 56 -18.92 4.41 -15.82
C TYR A 56 -19.45 5.40 -14.76
N SER A 57 -20.17 6.44 -15.18
CA SER A 57 -20.63 7.52 -14.31
C SER A 57 -21.69 7.01 -13.33
N TYR A 58 -22.58 6.11 -13.76
CA TYR A 58 -23.54 5.44 -12.89
C TYR A 58 -22.84 4.68 -11.76
N TYR A 59 -21.81 3.87 -12.06
CA TYR A 59 -21.12 3.10 -11.03
C TYR A 59 -20.37 4.01 -10.07
N LEU A 60 -19.70 5.07 -10.56
CA LEU A 60 -19.08 6.05 -9.67
C LEU A 60 -20.12 6.72 -8.76
N GLN A 61 -21.30 7.07 -9.26
CA GLN A 61 -22.39 7.63 -8.43
C GLN A 61 -22.88 6.63 -7.36
N GLN A 62 -23.00 5.34 -7.71
CA GLN A 62 -23.33 4.30 -6.73
C GLN A 62 -22.24 4.14 -5.66
N SER A 63 -20.96 4.29 -6.05
CA SER A 63 -19.84 4.27 -5.10
C SER A 63 -19.92 5.44 -4.11
N VAL A 64 -20.12 6.66 -4.63
CA VAL A 64 -20.32 7.87 -3.83
C VAL A 64 -21.46 7.70 -2.84
N ALA A 65 -22.65 7.30 -3.32
CA ALA A 65 -23.83 7.18 -2.47
C ALA A 65 -23.64 6.15 -1.35
N ALA A 66 -23.02 5.01 -1.64
CA ALA A 66 -22.76 3.97 -0.64
C ALA A 66 -21.72 4.43 0.40
N ALA A 67 -20.62 5.02 -0.06
CA ALA A 67 -19.56 5.52 0.82
C ALA A 67 -20.04 6.68 1.69
N GLU A 68 -20.74 7.66 1.11
CA GLU A 68 -21.29 8.82 1.82
C GLU A 68 -22.29 8.41 2.89
N LYS A 69 -23.18 7.46 2.58
CA LYS A 69 -24.12 6.91 3.56
C LYS A 69 -23.38 6.27 4.74
N LEU A 70 -22.34 5.49 4.48
CA LEU A 70 -21.53 4.87 5.54
C LEU A 70 -20.80 5.94 6.37
N ILE A 71 -20.21 6.95 5.73
CA ILE A 71 -19.48 8.03 6.41
C ILE A 71 -20.42 8.83 7.33
N ASN A 72 -21.64 9.11 6.88
CA ASN A 72 -22.58 9.97 7.61
C ASN A 72 -23.41 9.24 8.67
N GLU A 73 -23.83 8.00 8.39
CA GLU A 73 -24.75 7.24 9.24
C GLU A 73 -24.06 6.09 9.99
N GLY A 74 -22.87 5.70 9.57
CA GLY A 74 -22.14 4.57 10.13
C GLY A 74 -21.57 4.85 11.52
N PRO A 75 -21.53 3.84 12.42
CA PRO A 75 -21.04 3.99 13.78
C PRO A 75 -19.49 3.94 13.90
N TYR A 76 -18.77 4.18 12.79
CA TYR A 76 -17.32 3.98 12.70
C TYR A 76 -16.56 5.29 12.78
N THR A 77 -15.38 5.24 13.40
CA THR A 77 -14.43 6.36 13.48
C THR A 77 -13.02 5.87 13.16
N LEU A 78 -12.16 6.74 12.64
CA LEU A 78 -10.75 6.39 12.47
C LEU A 78 -10.13 6.09 13.84
N TYR A 79 -9.32 5.04 13.90
CA TYR A 79 -8.67 4.63 15.14
C TYR A 79 -7.72 5.72 15.62
N SER A 80 -7.88 6.12 16.88
CA SER A 80 -6.96 7.01 17.55
C SER A 80 -6.93 6.79 19.05
N THR A 81 -5.73 6.79 19.62
CA THR A 81 -5.49 6.87 21.07
C THR A 81 -4.95 8.23 21.49
N GLY A 82 -4.97 9.21 20.56
CA GLY A 82 -4.32 10.50 20.71
C GLY A 82 -2.81 10.46 20.44
N ASN A 83 -2.29 9.40 19.80
CA ASN A 83 -0.87 9.23 19.50
C ASN A 83 -0.64 9.07 17.99
N PRO A 84 -0.62 10.16 17.21
CA PRO A 84 -0.54 10.11 15.74
C PRO A 84 0.71 9.40 15.21
N ASN A 85 1.79 9.35 16.00
CA ASN A 85 3.05 8.70 15.64
C ASN A 85 3.06 7.19 15.87
N LYS A 86 2.00 6.62 16.48
CA LYS A 86 1.90 5.18 16.77
C LYS A 86 0.55 4.57 16.39
N ASP A 87 -0.51 5.36 16.32
CA ASP A 87 -1.88 4.87 16.13
C ASP A 87 -2.04 4.08 14.83
N TYR A 88 -1.43 4.55 13.73
CA TYR A 88 -1.53 3.88 12.44
C TYR A 88 -0.87 2.50 12.49
N LEU A 89 0.37 2.37 12.96
CA LEU A 89 1.02 1.05 13.10
C LEU A 89 0.26 0.15 14.08
N THR A 90 -0.19 0.72 15.20
CA THR A 90 -0.86 -0.02 16.27
C THR A 90 -2.12 -0.68 15.76
N LEU A 91 -2.95 0.01 14.96
CA LEU A 91 -4.19 -0.50 14.38
C LEU A 91 -4.01 -1.89 13.72
N PHE A 92 -2.91 -2.10 13.01
CA PHE A 92 -2.65 -3.33 12.25
C PHE A 92 -1.92 -4.42 13.03
N ALA A 93 -1.45 -4.12 14.24
CA ALA A 93 -0.69 -5.05 15.07
C ALA A 93 -1.51 -5.63 16.24
N GLN A 94 -2.78 -5.24 16.39
CA GLN A 94 -3.64 -5.70 17.48
C GLN A 94 -4.15 -7.12 17.23
N GLU A 95 -4.19 -7.96 18.27
CA GLU A 95 -4.79 -9.31 18.21
C GLU A 95 -6.32 -9.26 18.01
N ASN A 96 -6.96 -8.13 18.29
CA ASN A 96 -8.38 -7.95 18.08
C ASN A 96 -8.61 -6.71 17.22
N ALA A 97 -9.37 -6.87 16.13
CA ALA A 97 -9.76 -5.78 15.26
C ALA A 97 -10.44 -4.64 16.06
N SER A 98 -10.00 -3.40 15.79
CA SER A 98 -10.64 -2.20 16.35
C SER A 98 -12.10 -2.12 15.87
N LYS A 99 -13.03 -2.09 16.82
CA LYS A 99 -14.46 -1.93 16.52
C LYS A 99 -14.80 -0.54 15.96
N ASP A 100 -13.91 0.42 16.19
CA ASP A 100 -14.10 1.81 15.76
C ASP A 100 -13.82 1.94 14.26
N GLU A 101 -12.72 1.39 13.76
CA GLU A 101 -12.32 1.58 12.35
C GLU A 101 -12.63 0.37 11.45
N TYR A 102 -12.57 -0.87 11.97
CA TYR A 102 -12.78 -2.06 11.15
C TYR A 102 -14.27 -2.34 11.00
N ILE A 103 -14.74 -2.30 9.75
CA ILE A 103 -16.13 -2.56 9.38
C ILE A 103 -16.37 -4.08 9.32
N LEU A 104 -15.41 -4.81 8.74
CA LEU A 104 -15.39 -6.27 8.71
C LEU A 104 -13.93 -6.74 8.72
N ALA A 105 -13.65 -7.80 9.47
CA ALA A 105 -12.32 -8.36 9.66
C ALA A 105 -12.35 -9.89 9.61
N ILE A 106 -11.21 -10.49 9.27
CA ILE A 106 -10.95 -11.92 9.45
C ILE A 106 -10.34 -12.12 10.83
N LYS A 107 -10.97 -12.95 11.66
CA LYS A 107 -10.45 -13.29 12.99
C LYS A 107 -9.30 -14.29 12.86
N PHE A 108 -8.17 -13.95 13.49
CA PHE A 108 -7.08 -14.88 13.79
C PHE A 108 -6.95 -14.99 15.31
N ASP A 109 -6.73 -16.21 15.81
CA ASP A 109 -6.76 -16.47 17.24
C ASP A 109 -5.90 -17.68 17.60
N TYR A 110 -5.05 -17.49 18.60
CA TYR A 110 -4.12 -18.50 19.05
C TYR A 110 -4.83 -19.73 19.66
N SER A 111 -5.85 -19.51 20.48
CA SER A 111 -6.57 -20.58 21.15
C SER A 111 -7.39 -21.43 20.18
N LEU A 112 -7.86 -20.84 19.08
CA LEU A 112 -8.60 -21.52 18.03
C LEU A 112 -7.68 -22.17 16.97
N GLY A 113 -6.39 -21.91 17.01
CA GLY A 113 -5.44 -22.45 16.03
C GLY A 113 -5.54 -21.79 14.65
N ILE A 114 -6.04 -20.56 14.57
CA ILE A 114 -6.25 -19.83 13.31
C ILE A 114 -5.18 -18.74 13.21
N TYR A 115 -4.27 -18.89 12.24
CA TYR A 115 -3.07 -18.05 12.12
C TYR A 115 -2.86 -17.57 10.70
N HIS A 116 -1.98 -16.57 10.56
CA HIS A 116 -1.41 -16.13 9.28
C HIS A 116 0.08 -15.84 9.43
N ASN A 117 0.73 -15.39 8.36
CA ASN A 117 2.20 -15.26 8.31
C ASN A 117 2.71 -13.80 8.33
N ALA A 118 1.89 -12.80 8.67
CA ALA A 118 2.23 -11.40 8.39
C ALA A 118 3.48 -10.91 9.14
N THR A 119 3.61 -11.21 10.45
CA THR A 119 4.81 -10.84 11.21
C THR A 119 6.03 -11.58 10.67
N ALA A 120 5.98 -12.91 10.58
CA ALA A 120 7.11 -13.71 10.11
C ALA A 120 7.54 -13.37 8.68
N HIS A 121 6.61 -13.02 7.78
CA HIS A 121 6.93 -12.55 6.42
C HIS A 121 7.89 -11.36 6.42
N THR A 122 7.81 -10.48 7.42
CA THR A 122 8.70 -9.31 7.56
C THR A 122 9.96 -9.60 8.36
N VAL A 123 9.88 -10.35 9.47
CA VAL A 123 11.00 -10.49 10.43
C VAL A 123 11.84 -11.75 10.22
N VAL A 124 11.37 -12.73 9.43
CA VAL A 124 12.10 -13.98 9.17
C VAL A 124 12.65 -13.97 7.75
N ALA A 125 13.98 -14.00 7.62
CA ALA A 125 14.68 -13.89 6.34
C ALA A 125 14.31 -14.98 5.30
N THR A 126 13.78 -16.13 5.73
CA THR A 126 13.35 -17.21 4.84
C THR A 126 11.89 -17.11 4.40
N GLN A 127 11.13 -16.10 4.83
CA GLN A 127 9.67 -16.00 4.63
C GLN A 127 9.23 -14.90 3.66
N GLY A 128 10.14 -14.09 3.11
CA GLY A 128 9.79 -13.15 2.05
C GLY A 128 10.83 -12.07 1.74
N ARG A 129 11.55 -11.61 2.77
CA ARG A 129 12.46 -10.46 2.69
C ARG A 129 11.80 -9.19 2.09
N PRO A 130 10.58 -8.82 2.50
CA PRO A 130 9.82 -7.76 1.85
C PRO A 130 10.52 -6.40 2.01
N GLY A 131 10.28 -5.53 1.05
CA GLY A 131 10.77 -4.16 1.07
C GLY A 131 9.84 -3.25 0.32
N LEU A 132 9.60 -2.04 0.85
CA LEU A 132 8.94 -1.00 0.07
C LEU A 132 9.88 -0.56 -1.06
N THR A 133 9.34 -0.16 -2.20
CA THR A 133 10.18 0.41 -3.26
C THR A 133 10.53 1.86 -2.91
N ARG A 134 11.69 2.33 -3.38
CA ARG A 134 12.07 3.75 -3.26
C ARG A 134 10.99 4.68 -3.82
N LYS A 135 10.34 4.26 -4.91
CA LYS A 135 9.18 4.96 -5.47
C LYS A 135 8.06 5.16 -4.44
N MET A 136 7.74 4.11 -3.70
CA MET A 136 6.73 4.20 -2.65
C MET A 136 7.19 5.10 -1.51
N VAL A 137 8.45 4.97 -1.07
CA VAL A 137 9.02 5.80 0.01
C VAL A 137 9.04 7.29 -0.36
N ASN A 138 9.39 7.63 -1.58
CA ASN A 138 9.41 9.02 -2.06
C ASN A 138 8.01 9.60 -2.32
N SER A 139 6.98 8.76 -2.33
CA SER A 139 5.59 9.23 -2.41
C SER A 139 5.07 9.77 -1.07
N TYR A 140 5.66 9.41 0.07
CA TYR A 140 5.33 10.04 1.35
C TYR A 140 5.71 11.52 1.30
N LEU A 141 4.87 12.41 1.82
CA LEU A 141 5.20 13.84 1.83
C LEU A 141 6.20 14.14 2.97
N MET A 142 6.76 15.34 2.95
CA MET A 142 7.34 15.97 4.14
C MET A 142 6.23 16.25 5.16
N VAL A 143 6.59 16.40 6.44
CA VAL A 143 5.63 16.66 7.53
C VAL A 143 4.84 17.97 7.32
N ASP A 144 5.39 18.91 6.54
CA ASP A 144 4.72 20.16 6.15
C ASP A 144 3.83 20.02 4.90
N GLY A 145 3.71 18.82 4.35
CA GLY A 145 2.87 18.51 3.18
C GLY A 145 3.54 18.77 1.82
N THR A 146 4.80 19.21 1.78
CA THR A 146 5.55 19.35 0.52
C THR A 146 6.11 18.01 0.03
N ALA A 147 6.42 17.90 -1.27
CA ALA A 147 7.01 16.67 -1.80
C ALA A 147 8.50 16.58 -1.44
N PHE A 148 8.94 15.43 -0.92
CA PHE A 148 10.36 15.18 -0.68
C PHE A 148 11.20 15.32 -1.97
N THR A 149 10.61 14.94 -3.10
CA THR A 149 11.25 14.95 -4.43
C THR A 149 11.46 16.34 -5.02
N ASP A 150 11.01 17.39 -4.34
CA ASP A 150 11.29 18.78 -4.73
C ASP A 150 12.57 19.32 -4.06
N GLN A 151 13.16 18.57 -3.13
CA GLN A 151 14.38 18.97 -2.45
C GLN A 151 15.62 18.73 -3.32
N GLU A 152 16.58 19.65 -3.25
CA GLU A 152 17.86 19.47 -3.94
C GLU A 152 18.59 18.22 -3.40
N GLY A 153 19.10 17.39 -4.30
CA GLY A 153 19.84 16.18 -3.93
C GLY A 153 18.97 15.01 -3.44
N TRP A 154 17.64 15.08 -3.55
CA TRP A 154 16.74 14.01 -3.12
C TRP A 154 17.11 12.64 -3.71
N GLN A 155 17.71 12.60 -4.91
CA GLN A 155 18.18 11.38 -5.58
C GLN A 155 19.24 10.63 -4.76
N GLU A 156 20.20 11.35 -4.18
CA GLU A 156 21.38 10.78 -3.51
C GLU A 156 21.34 10.96 -1.98
N ALA A 157 20.19 11.39 -1.46
CA ALA A 157 19.97 11.53 -0.02
C ALA A 157 20.31 10.22 0.70
N SER A 158 21.08 10.33 1.78
CA SER A 158 21.31 9.19 2.66
C SER A 158 19.99 8.72 3.28
N PHE A 159 19.93 7.48 3.75
CA PHE A 159 18.73 6.94 4.38
C PHE A 159 18.18 7.85 5.50
N ILE A 160 19.06 8.41 6.34
CA ILE A 160 18.69 9.30 7.44
C ILE A 160 18.06 10.59 6.93
N GLU A 161 18.63 11.19 5.88
CA GLU A 161 18.11 12.41 5.27
C GLU A 161 16.77 12.15 4.56
N GLU A 162 16.67 11.02 3.84
CA GLU A 162 15.48 10.64 3.10
C GLU A 162 14.27 10.46 4.03
N VAL A 163 14.43 9.84 5.20
CA VAL A 163 13.29 9.54 6.10
C VAL A 163 13.03 10.61 7.17
N LYS A 164 13.79 11.69 7.18
CA LYS A 164 13.66 12.78 8.17
C LYS A 164 12.48 13.69 7.87
N ASP A 165 11.76 14.09 8.93
CA ASP A 165 10.67 15.07 8.87
C ASP A 165 9.62 14.73 7.80
N ARG A 166 9.30 13.43 7.66
CA ARG A 166 8.32 12.90 6.70
C ARG A 166 6.94 12.73 7.32
N ASP A 167 5.95 12.45 6.48
CA ASP A 167 4.64 11.96 6.91
C ASP A 167 4.79 10.85 7.98
N PRO A 168 4.19 11.00 9.17
CA PRO A 168 4.38 10.05 10.27
C PRO A 168 4.00 8.60 9.94
N ARG A 169 3.23 8.35 8.88
CA ARG A 169 2.95 6.99 8.41
C ARG A 169 4.18 6.31 7.82
N LEU A 170 5.20 7.03 7.35
CA LEU A 170 6.44 6.43 6.85
C LEU A 170 7.17 5.69 7.99
N ALA A 171 7.37 6.36 9.12
CA ALA A 171 8.00 5.78 10.31
C ALA A 171 7.16 4.66 10.96
N GLN A 172 5.88 4.58 10.61
CA GLN A 172 4.95 3.52 11.00
C GLN A 172 4.80 2.43 9.94
N SER A 173 5.43 2.58 8.77
CA SER A 173 5.39 1.63 7.66
C SER A 173 6.72 0.92 7.45
N ILE A 174 7.86 1.58 7.74
CA ILE A 174 9.20 1.00 7.68
C ILE A 174 10.03 1.30 8.94
N ARG A 175 11.10 0.55 9.17
CA ARG A 175 12.09 0.89 10.21
C ARG A 175 12.82 2.16 9.82
N THR A 176 12.64 3.22 10.60
CA THR A 176 13.33 4.51 10.47
C THR A 176 14.18 4.77 11.74
N PRO A 177 15.04 5.79 11.78
CA PRO A 177 15.75 6.20 12.99
C PRO A 177 14.87 6.23 14.24
N GLY A 178 15.32 5.57 15.30
CA GLY A 178 14.57 5.43 16.56
C GLY A 178 13.46 4.38 16.57
N TYR A 179 13.26 3.61 15.48
CA TYR A 179 12.25 2.55 15.45
C TYR A 179 12.49 1.52 16.56
N THR A 180 11.45 1.28 17.35
CA THR A 180 11.36 0.21 18.34
C THR A 180 10.15 -0.65 17.99
N ARG A 181 10.31 -1.96 18.09
CA ARG A 181 9.19 -2.89 17.91
C ARG A 181 8.18 -2.69 19.04
N ILE A 182 6.88 -2.77 18.74
CA ILE A 182 5.81 -2.71 19.74
C ILE A 182 6.13 -3.65 20.91
N GLY A 183 5.97 -3.16 22.14
CA GLY A 183 6.27 -3.92 23.37
C GLY A 183 7.74 -3.97 23.77
N THR A 184 8.65 -3.37 22.98
CA THR A 184 10.10 -3.42 23.22
C THR A 184 10.71 -2.02 23.30
N THR A 185 11.93 -1.93 23.83
CA THR A 185 12.71 -0.69 23.90
C THR A 185 13.97 -0.72 23.03
N LYS A 186 14.26 -1.85 22.38
CA LYS A 186 15.45 -2.01 21.55
C LYS A 186 15.24 -1.26 20.23
N VAL A 187 16.12 -0.31 19.95
CA VAL A 187 16.19 0.36 18.64
C VAL A 187 16.70 -0.63 17.61
N LEU A 188 16.03 -0.69 16.46
CA LEU A 188 16.38 -1.61 15.38
C LEU A 188 16.58 -0.82 14.08
N ALA A 189 17.79 -0.91 13.53
CA ALA A 189 18.08 -0.49 12.18
C ALA A 189 17.25 -1.29 11.15
N PRO A 190 17.10 -0.76 9.93
CA PRO A 190 16.68 -1.58 8.79
C PRO A 190 17.59 -2.80 8.63
N ASP A 191 16.99 -3.98 8.57
CA ASP A 191 17.72 -5.21 8.26
C ASP A 191 17.79 -5.36 6.75
N LEU A 192 18.96 -5.08 6.19
CA LEU A 192 19.30 -5.14 4.76
C LEU A 192 19.42 -6.59 4.26
N THR A 193 19.58 -7.55 5.16
CA THR A 193 19.50 -8.97 4.82
C THR A 193 18.05 -9.46 4.80
N GLY A 194 17.20 -8.89 5.66
CA GLY A 194 15.77 -9.19 5.79
C GLY A 194 14.85 -8.35 4.90
N SER A 195 15.37 -7.40 4.13
CA SER A 195 14.58 -6.57 3.20
C SER A 195 15.35 -6.29 1.92
N VAL A 196 14.82 -6.75 0.77
CA VAL A 196 15.55 -6.68 -0.52
C VAL A 196 15.77 -5.26 -1.05
N THR A 197 15.02 -4.27 -0.54
CA THR A 197 15.21 -2.85 -0.89
C THR A 197 15.82 -2.05 0.28
N GLY A 198 16.07 -2.68 1.42
CA GLY A 198 16.50 -2.01 2.65
C GLY A 198 15.41 -1.22 3.37
N TYR A 199 14.32 -0.83 2.71
CA TYR A 199 13.15 -0.22 3.34
C TYR A 199 12.30 -1.28 4.05
N HIS A 200 12.78 -1.68 5.24
CA HIS A 200 12.27 -2.81 5.98
C HIS A 200 10.86 -2.53 6.56
N PRO A 201 9.80 -3.20 6.09
CA PRO A 201 8.43 -2.90 6.50
C PRO A 201 8.14 -3.33 7.94
N VAL A 202 7.25 -2.59 8.62
CA VAL A 202 6.86 -2.85 10.01
C VAL A 202 5.35 -2.97 10.23
N LYS A 203 4.52 -2.66 9.22
CA LYS A 203 3.07 -2.86 9.31
C LYS A 203 2.75 -4.35 9.51
N PHE A 204 1.79 -4.65 10.39
CA PHE A 204 1.43 -6.00 10.86
C PHE A 204 2.49 -6.72 11.73
N VAL A 205 3.60 -6.07 12.09
CA VAL A 205 4.56 -6.64 13.05
C VAL A 205 4.00 -6.49 14.47
N GLN A 206 3.63 -7.62 15.07
CA GLN A 206 3.03 -7.66 16.40
C GLN A 206 4.07 -7.46 17.52
N ASP A 207 3.61 -7.23 18.75
CA ASP A 207 4.43 -7.38 19.96
C ASP A 207 5.02 -8.81 20.02
N PRO A 208 6.35 -9.00 20.18
CA PRO A 208 6.94 -10.34 20.17
C PRO A 208 6.46 -11.23 21.32
N THR A 209 5.84 -10.68 22.37
CA THR A 209 5.28 -11.42 23.51
C THR A 209 3.82 -11.84 23.29
N ALA A 210 3.15 -11.31 22.27
CA ALA A 210 1.78 -11.67 21.92
C ALA A 210 1.64 -13.19 21.70
N SER A 211 0.45 -13.72 22.00
CA SER A 211 0.13 -15.14 21.85
C SER A 211 1.20 -16.10 22.44
N GLY A 212 1.72 -15.77 23.63
CA GLY A 212 2.71 -16.61 24.33
C GLY A 212 4.10 -16.61 23.69
N GLY A 213 4.46 -15.54 23.00
CA GLY A 213 5.76 -15.39 22.36
C GLY A 213 5.93 -16.14 21.04
N GLN A 214 4.82 -16.49 20.37
CA GLN A 214 4.85 -17.36 19.20
C GLN A 214 4.70 -16.63 17.86
N VAL A 215 4.30 -15.36 17.86
CA VAL A 215 3.90 -14.61 16.65
C VAL A 215 5.00 -14.42 15.60
N ASP A 216 6.27 -14.57 16.00
CA ASP A 216 7.44 -14.47 15.12
C ASP A 216 7.71 -15.73 14.31
N ARG A 217 7.11 -16.85 14.70
CA ARG A 217 7.29 -18.11 13.99
C ARG A 217 6.46 -18.10 12.71
N ASN A 218 6.93 -18.86 11.73
CA ASN A 218 6.21 -19.07 10.48
C ASN A 218 4.76 -19.51 10.76
N ASP A 219 3.82 -18.85 10.11
CA ASP A 219 2.38 -19.11 10.20
C ASP A 219 1.82 -19.04 11.63
N ARG A 220 2.29 -18.07 12.45
CA ARG A 220 1.83 -17.88 13.84
C ARG A 220 1.35 -16.48 14.20
N SER A 221 1.25 -15.57 13.25
CA SER A 221 0.64 -14.26 13.49
C SER A 221 -0.84 -14.39 13.78
N THR A 222 -1.34 -13.52 14.66
CA THR A 222 -2.70 -13.54 15.21
C THR A 222 -3.38 -12.17 15.16
N ALA A 223 -2.77 -11.20 14.49
CA ALA A 223 -3.41 -9.92 14.26
C ALA A 223 -4.60 -10.10 13.31
N ASP A 224 -5.74 -9.50 13.65
CA ASP A 224 -6.90 -9.59 12.77
C ASP A 224 -6.66 -8.76 11.50
N LEU A 225 -7.06 -9.31 10.35
CA LEU A 225 -6.85 -8.65 9.05
C LEU A 225 -8.13 -7.94 8.60
N PRO A 226 -8.05 -6.66 8.17
CA PRO A 226 -9.22 -5.93 7.70
C PRO A 226 -9.71 -6.50 6.36
N VAL A 227 -11.01 -6.77 6.27
CA VAL A 227 -11.70 -6.96 4.99
C VAL A 227 -12.20 -5.60 4.48
N PHE A 228 -12.80 -4.79 5.37
CA PHE A 228 -13.23 -3.42 5.12
C PHE A 228 -12.92 -2.57 6.34
N ARG A 229 -12.44 -1.35 6.13
CA ARG A 229 -12.23 -0.36 7.20
C ARG A 229 -12.58 1.05 6.72
N LEU A 230 -12.90 1.93 7.66
CA LEU A 230 -13.37 3.29 7.34
C LEU A 230 -12.39 4.05 6.44
N GLY A 231 -11.06 3.90 6.65
CA GLY A 231 -10.07 4.61 5.84
C GLY A 231 -10.17 4.33 4.34
N GLU A 232 -10.50 3.10 3.95
CA GLU A 232 -10.75 2.77 2.54
C GLU A 232 -12.04 3.42 2.02
N VAL A 233 -13.10 3.47 2.83
CA VAL A 233 -14.39 4.07 2.43
C VAL A 233 -14.23 5.56 2.18
N LEU A 234 -13.47 6.27 3.02
CA LEU A 234 -13.13 7.69 2.82
C LEU A 234 -12.39 7.89 1.49
N LEU A 235 -11.42 7.03 1.17
CA LEU A 235 -10.69 7.07 -0.10
C LEU A 235 -11.62 6.80 -1.29
N ASN A 236 -12.51 5.81 -1.18
CA ASN A 236 -13.45 5.46 -2.24
C ASN A 236 -14.40 6.64 -2.55
N TYR A 237 -14.90 7.33 -1.53
CA TYR A 237 -15.74 8.53 -1.67
C TYR A 237 -15.01 9.65 -2.42
N ALA A 238 -13.82 10.02 -1.95
CA ALA A 238 -13.03 11.10 -2.53
C ALA A 238 -12.68 10.82 -4.00
N GLU A 239 -12.21 9.60 -4.28
CA GLU A 239 -11.81 9.21 -5.62
C GLU A 239 -13.00 9.20 -6.59
N ALA A 240 -14.13 8.59 -6.20
CA ALA A 240 -15.30 8.54 -7.07
C ALA A 240 -15.83 9.96 -7.42
N LYS A 241 -15.83 10.88 -6.45
CA LYS A 241 -16.17 12.30 -6.66
C LYS A 241 -15.17 13.02 -7.56
N ALA A 242 -13.87 12.76 -7.38
CA ALA A 242 -12.82 13.35 -8.21
C ALA A 242 -12.95 12.91 -9.67
N GLU A 243 -13.20 11.60 -9.87
CA GLU A 243 -13.36 10.97 -11.18
C GLU A 243 -14.66 11.39 -11.89
N LEU A 244 -15.71 11.72 -11.14
CA LEU A 244 -16.96 12.32 -11.65
C LEU A 244 -16.82 13.81 -11.97
N GLY A 245 -15.75 14.48 -11.52
CA GLY A 245 -15.61 15.93 -11.64
C GLY A 245 -16.51 16.73 -10.69
N THR A 246 -17.06 16.08 -9.65
CA THR A 246 -18.00 16.69 -8.68
C THR A 246 -17.38 16.93 -7.30
N LEU A 247 -16.09 16.61 -7.14
CA LEU A 247 -15.33 16.87 -5.93
C LEU A 247 -15.23 18.37 -5.65
N ASN A 248 -15.40 18.74 -4.38
CA ASN A 248 -15.09 20.06 -3.84
C ASN A 248 -14.26 19.93 -2.54
N GLN A 249 -13.82 21.06 -1.97
CA GLN A 249 -13.00 21.04 -0.74
C GLN A 249 -13.72 20.41 0.46
N GLY A 250 -15.02 20.63 0.63
CA GLY A 250 -15.79 20.02 1.71
C GLY A 250 -15.83 18.50 1.62
N ASP A 251 -15.82 17.94 0.41
CA ASP A 251 -15.73 16.49 0.21
C ASP A 251 -14.37 15.95 0.68
N LEU A 252 -13.27 16.69 0.45
CA LEU A 252 -11.94 16.35 0.98
C LEU A 252 -11.89 16.45 2.51
N ASP A 253 -12.50 17.48 3.09
CA ASP A 253 -12.59 17.71 4.53
C ASP A 253 -13.36 16.59 5.26
N LEU A 254 -14.36 16.01 4.58
CA LEU A 254 -15.12 14.85 5.06
C LEU A 254 -14.39 13.51 4.85
N SER A 255 -13.32 13.47 4.04
CA SER A 255 -12.66 12.22 3.63
C SER A 255 -11.14 12.20 3.80
N ILE A 256 -10.38 12.62 2.78
CA ILE A 256 -8.91 12.60 2.76
C ILE A 256 -8.32 13.36 3.94
N ASN A 257 -8.88 14.51 4.29
CA ASN A 257 -8.35 15.32 5.37
C ASN A 257 -8.60 14.70 6.74
N LYS A 258 -9.55 13.76 6.89
CA LYS A 258 -9.67 12.95 8.12
C LYS A 258 -8.52 11.97 8.27
N LEU A 259 -8.04 11.39 7.17
CA LEU A 259 -6.86 10.51 7.19
C LEU A 259 -5.59 11.28 7.52
N ARG A 260 -5.45 12.49 6.95
CA ARG A 260 -4.32 13.39 7.21
C ARG A 260 -4.35 13.96 8.63
N GLU A 261 -5.51 14.38 9.12
CA GLU A 261 -5.73 14.87 10.51
C GLU A 261 -5.27 13.84 11.55
N ARG A 262 -5.65 12.57 11.38
CA ARG A 262 -5.28 11.47 12.28
C ARG A 262 -3.77 11.34 12.49
N VAL A 263 -2.96 11.69 11.49
CA VAL A 263 -1.49 11.59 11.55
C VAL A 263 -0.81 12.95 11.59
N GLY A 264 -1.55 14.03 11.82
CA GLY A 264 -1.00 15.39 11.93
C GLY A 264 -0.49 15.98 10.62
N MET A 265 -0.88 15.43 9.47
CA MET A 265 -0.50 15.94 8.16
C MET A 265 -1.38 17.12 7.75
N PRO A 266 -0.83 18.14 7.05
CA PRO A 266 -1.61 19.27 6.55
C PRO A 266 -2.73 18.83 5.60
N TYR A 267 -3.85 19.54 5.68
CA TYR A 267 -5.03 19.23 4.86
C TYR A 267 -4.72 19.42 3.37
N LEU A 268 -5.14 18.46 2.57
CA LEU A 268 -5.12 18.56 1.11
C LEU A 268 -6.04 19.71 0.68
N GLN A 269 -5.43 20.71 0.03
CA GLN A 269 -6.14 21.84 -0.56
C GLN A 269 -6.34 21.58 -2.05
N MET A 270 -7.59 21.47 -2.49
CA MET A 270 -7.95 21.11 -3.87
C MET A 270 -7.38 22.11 -4.88
N SER A 271 -7.47 23.41 -4.59
CA SER A 271 -6.96 24.46 -5.48
C SER A 271 -5.44 24.43 -5.61
N ALA A 272 -4.72 24.13 -4.52
CA ALA A 272 -3.26 24.02 -4.55
C ALA A 272 -2.83 22.79 -5.36
N ALA A 273 -3.42 21.62 -5.08
CA ALA A 273 -3.11 20.39 -5.78
C ALA A 273 -3.33 20.51 -7.30
N ASN A 274 -4.43 21.12 -7.74
CA ASN A 274 -4.69 21.33 -9.17
C ASN A 274 -3.88 22.47 -9.79
N GLY A 275 -3.44 23.44 -8.98
CA GLY A 275 -2.61 24.56 -9.44
C GLY A 275 -1.17 24.14 -9.76
N ASP A 276 -0.65 23.14 -9.04
CA ASP A 276 0.68 22.59 -9.25
C ASP A 276 0.69 21.05 -9.07
N PRO A 277 0.28 20.30 -10.11
CA PRO A 277 0.28 18.84 -10.05
C PRO A 277 1.69 18.28 -9.87
N ASP A 278 1.89 17.49 -8.81
CA ASP A 278 3.19 16.89 -8.48
C ASP A 278 3.82 16.17 -9.70
N TRP A 279 5.05 16.58 -10.02
CA TRP A 279 5.79 16.10 -11.19
C TRP A 279 6.18 14.63 -11.04
N TYR A 280 6.52 14.20 -9.82
CA TYR A 280 6.92 12.83 -9.51
C TYR A 280 5.76 11.88 -9.82
N LEU A 281 4.57 12.20 -9.32
CA LEU A 281 3.35 11.42 -9.52
C LEU A 281 2.81 11.47 -10.96
N SER A 282 3.19 12.44 -11.78
CA SER A 282 2.74 12.53 -13.19
C SER A 282 3.77 12.10 -14.23
N SER A 283 5.00 11.82 -13.80
CA SER A 283 6.10 11.40 -14.68
C SER A 283 5.92 9.98 -15.23
N ALA A 284 6.58 9.66 -16.35
CA ALA A 284 6.65 8.30 -16.88
C ALA A 284 7.50 7.36 -16.01
N GLU A 285 8.54 7.92 -15.39
CA GLU A 285 9.52 7.16 -14.59
C GLU A 285 8.92 6.70 -13.26
N TYR A 286 8.12 7.55 -12.60
CA TYR A 286 7.62 7.28 -11.25
C TYR A 286 6.10 7.26 -11.14
N GLY A 287 5.38 7.85 -12.09
CA GLY A 287 4.01 8.30 -11.88
C GLY A 287 2.96 7.65 -12.77
N TYR A 288 1.85 8.38 -12.91
CA TYR A 288 0.68 8.06 -13.71
C TYR A 288 0.55 9.06 -14.88
N THR A 289 1.05 8.70 -16.05
CA THR A 289 1.02 9.54 -17.26
C THR A 289 -0.37 9.70 -17.87
N ASN A 290 -1.31 8.82 -17.50
CA ASN A 290 -2.65 8.77 -18.07
C ASN A 290 -3.68 9.64 -17.32
N VAL A 291 -3.28 10.31 -16.23
CA VAL A 291 -4.15 11.26 -15.51
C VAL A 291 -4.10 12.62 -16.18
N SER A 292 -5.27 13.15 -16.55
CA SER A 292 -5.42 14.40 -17.29
C SER A 292 -6.68 15.17 -16.86
N GLY A 293 -6.86 16.38 -17.40
CA GLY A 293 -8.02 17.25 -17.09
C GLY A 293 -7.80 18.18 -15.90
N SER A 294 -8.83 18.97 -15.57
CA SER A 294 -8.77 19.99 -14.51
C SER A 294 -8.55 19.42 -13.10
N ASN A 295 -8.95 18.18 -12.87
CA ASN A 295 -8.74 17.47 -11.61
C ASN A 295 -7.44 16.64 -11.58
N LYS A 296 -6.52 16.83 -12.54
CA LYS A 296 -5.27 16.04 -12.61
C LYS A 296 -4.54 16.02 -11.27
N GLY A 297 -4.28 17.19 -10.70
CA GLY A 297 -3.50 17.31 -9.47
C GLY A 297 -4.17 16.64 -8.26
N VAL A 298 -5.45 16.94 -8.02
CA VAL A 298 -6.18 16.34 -6.90
C VAL A 298 -6.38 14.82 -7.06
N ILE A 299 -6.56 14.31 -8.29
CA ILE A 299 -6.61 12.86 -8.53
C ILE A 299 -5.27 12.21 -8.18
N LEU A 300 -4.14 12.80 -8.60
CA LEU A 300 -2.81 12.29 -8.26
C LEU A 300 -2.60 12.23 -6.74
N GLU A 301 -3.00 13.28 -6.01
CA GLU A 301 -2.91 13.31 -4.54
C GLU A 301 -3.84 12.30 -3.86
N ILE A 302 -5.06 12.07 -4.37
CA ILE A 302 -5.93 11.01 -3.87
C ILE A 302 -5.31 9.62 -4.10
N ARG A 303 -4.68 9.40 -5.26
CA ARG A 303 -3.96 8.14 -5.54
C ARG A 303 -2.73 7.96 -4.64
N ARG A 304 -2.02 9.05 -4.31
CA ARG A 304 -0.91 9.05 -3.33
C ARG A 304 -1.43 8.63 -1.96
N GLU A 305 -2.47 9.32 -1.48
CA GLU A 305 -3.08 9.05 -0.19
C GLU A 305 -3.56 7.59 -0.10
N ARG A 306 -4.20 7.10 -1.16
CA ARG A 306 -4.65 5.70 -1.25
C ARG A 306 -3.49 4.70 -1.18
N ALA A 307 -2.41 4.96 -1.91
CA ALA A 307 -1.23 4.08 -1.88
C ALA A 307 -0.58 4.03 -0.50
N ILE A 308 -0.48 5.17 0.20
CA ILE A 308 0.11 5.28 1.53
C ILE A 308 -0.78 4.62 2.58
N GLU A 309 -2.05 5.01 2.59
CA GLU A 309 -3.02 4.58 3.58
C GLU A 309 -3.28 3.08 3.50
N LEU A 310 -3.36 2.52 2.28
CA LEU A 310 -3.66 1.10 2.04
C LEU A 310 -2.41 0.24 1.79
N ASN A 311 -1.22 0.75 2.10
CA ASN A 311 0.03 0.02 1.90
C ASN A 311 0.00 -1.35 2.61
N GLN A 312 0.47 -2.41 1.95
CA GLN A 312 0.44 -3.80 2.42
C GLN A 312 -0.96 -4.41 2.71
N GLU A 313 -2.05 -3.79 2.25
CA GLU A 313 -3.42 -4.31 2.41
C GLU A 313 -3.99 -4.97 1.15
N GLY A 314 -3.17 -5.19 0.11
CA GLY A 314 -3.55 -5.95 -1.09
C GLY A 314 -4.25 -5.14 -2.21
N PHE A 315 -4.31 -3.82 -2.12
CA PHE A 315 -5.04 -2.98 -3.10
C PHE A 315 -4.21 -2.55 -4.31
N ARG A 316 -2.89 -2.46 -4.18
CA ARG A 316 -2.05 -1.72 -5.14
C ARG A 316 -2.16 -2.24 -6.57
N PHE A 317 -2.15 -3.56 -6.76
CA PHE A 317 -2.25 -4.16 -8.10
C PHE A 317 -3.60 -3.83 -8.74
N GLU A 318 -4.69 -4.06 -8.01
CA GLU A 318 -6.05 -3.78 -8.48
C GLU A 318 -6.31 -2.30 -8.76
N ASP A 319 -5.70 -1.40 -7.98
CA ASP A 319 -5.72 0.03 -8.26
C ASP A 319 -5.02 0.36 -9.59
N LEU A 320 -3.86 -0.22 -9.87
CA LEU A 320 -3.17 -0.03 -11.16
C LEU A 320 -3.97 -0.62 -12.33
N VAL A 321 -4.64 -1.75 -12.12
CA VAL A 321 -5.51 -2.39 -13.11
C VAL A 321 -6.68 -1.48 -13.48
N ARG A 322 -7.49 -1.04 -12.51
CA ARG A 322 -8.67 -0.19 -12.76
C ARG A 322 -8.33 1.21 -13.24
N TRP A 323 -7.13 1.72 -12.93
CA TRP A 323 -6.64 2.97 -13.47
C TRP A 323 -6.01 2.86 -14.85
N LYS A 324 -5.90 1.64 -15.42
CA LYS A 324 -5.14 1.39 -16.65
C LYS A 324 -3.72 1.97 -16.58
N ALA A 325 -3.02 1.62 -15.50
CA ALA A 325 -1.66 2.06 -15.21
C ALA A 325 -0.73 0.84 -15.09
N GLY A 326 -0.85 -0.12 -16.01
CA GLY A 326 -0.14 -1.40 -15.95
C GLY A 326 1.36 -1.22 -16.15
N TYR A 327 1.75 -0.30 -17.04
CA TYR A 327 3.13 0.15 -17.24
C TYR A 327 3.87 0.57 -15.95
N SER A 328 3.16 0.95 -14.88
CA SER A 328 3.79 1.24 -13.59
C SER A 328 4.43 0.00 -12.94
N ILE A 329 4.04 -1.21 -13.36
CA ILE A 329 4.64 -2.45 -12.91
C ILE A 329 6.05 -2.60 -13.49
N ASP A 330 6.31 -2.08 -14.69
CA ASP A 330 7.61 -2.22 -15.37
C ASP A 330 8.69 -1.27 -14.84
N GLN A 331 8.30 -0.26 -14.07
CA GLN A 331 9.23 0.68 -13.45
C GLN A 331 10.22 -0.03 -12.52
N GLU A 332 11.40 0.59 -12.35
CA GLU A 332 12.50 0.01 -11.59
C GLU A 332 12.16 -0.17 -10.10
N ILE A 333 12.62 -1.30 -9.55
CA ILE A 333 12.44 -1.65 -8.14
C ILE A 333 13.76 -1.39 -7.42
N ASN A 334 13.93 -0.13 -7.02
CA ASN A 334 15.12 0.35 -6.31
C ASN A 334 14.89 0.47 -4.80
N GLY A 335 15.97 0.35 -4.04
CA GLY A 335 16.01 0.49 -2.58
C GLY A 335 16.78 1.72 -2.10
N ILE A 336 17.31 1.63 -0.89
CA ILE A 336 18.14 2.66 -0.23
C ILE A 336 19.35 3.01 -1.12
N TYR A 337 19.74 4.30 -1.13
CA TYR A 337 20.97 4.76 -1.80
C TYR A 337 22.19 4.60 -0.90
N PHE A 338 23.29 4.10 -1.46
CA PHE A 338 24.61 4.04 -0.83
C PHE A 338 25.65 4.75 -1.71
N LYS A 339 26.38 5.69 -1.12
CA LYS A 339 27.31 6.56 -1.86
C LYS A 339 28.61 5.87 -2.28
N GLN A 340 29.08 4.91 -1.50
CA GLN A 340 30.36 4.20 -1.70
C GLN A 340 30.50 2.99 -0.75
N PRO A 341 31.49 2.11 -0.89
CA PRO A 341 31.84 1.17 0.17
C PRO A 341 32.19 1.90 1.47
N GLY A 342 31.76 1.39 2.62
CA GLY A 342 31.99 2.04 3.90
C GLY A 342 30.98 1.66 4.97
N ALA A 343 31.13 2.29 6.13
CA ALA A 343 30.26 2.11 7.29
C ALA A 343 29.11 3.12 7.26
N TYR A 344 27.91 2.65 7.57
CA TYR A 344 26.66 3.40 7.49
C TYR A 344 25.91 3.31 8.82
N ASP A 345 25.60 4.47 9.39
CA ASP A 345 24.69 4.63 10.51
C ASP A 345 23.27 4.84 9.95
N LEU A 346 22.40 3.86 10.17
CA LEU A 346 21.02 3.84 9.68
C LEU A 346 20.01 4.16 10.80
N THR A 347 20.47 4.32 12.04
CA THR A 347 19.65 4.68 13.20
C THR A 347 19.86 6.13 13.66
N GLY A 348 20.92 6.77 13.20
CA GLY A 348 21.32 8.13 13.55
C GLY A 348 21.94 8.27 14.94
N ASP A 349 22.39 7.17 15.55
CA ASP A 349 22.93 7.16 16.92
C ASP A 349 24.46 7.35 16.99
N GLY A 350 25.12 7.51 15.84
CA GLY A 350 26.57 7.65 15.72
C GLY A 350 27.32 6.32 15.66
N VAL A 351 26.63 5.18 15.68
CA VAL A 351 27.17 3.83 15.54
C VAL A 351 26.76 3.26 14.18
N SER A 352 27.70 2.61 13.49
CA SER A 352 27.39 2.01 12.19
C SER A 352 26.54 0.74 12.34
N ASP A 353 25.44 0.66 11.59
CA ASP A 353 24.54 -0.49 11.53
C ASP A 353 24.88 -1.44 10.37
N ALA A 354 25.58 -0.93 9.35
CA ALA A 354 26.01 -1.71 8.20
C ALA A 354 27.40 -1.29 7.72
N ILE A 355 28.17 -2.24 7.17
CA ILE A 355 29.40 -1.99 6.43
C ILE A 355 29.31 -2.71 5.09
N LEU A 356 29.35 -1.92 4.02
CA LEU A 356 29.44 -2.40 2.65
C LEU A 356 30.91 -2.47 2.25
N TYR A 357 31.38 -3.63 1.78
CA TYR A 357 32.76 -3.83 1.34
C TYR A 357 32.79 -4.38 -0.09
N ALA A 358 33.82 -4.00 -0.84
CA ALA A 358 33.95 -4.35 -2.24
C ALA A 358 34.23 -5.86 -2.43
N GLU A 359 33.73 -6.42 -3.53
CA GLU A 359 34.00 -7.80 -3.94
C GLU A 359 35.51 -8.09 -3.96
N GLY A 360 35.90 -9.25 -3.44
CA GLY A 360 37.31 -9.67 -3.43
C GLY A 360 38.19 -8.97 -2.39
N THR A 361 37.62 -8.09 -1.55
CA THR A 361 38.32 -7.55 -0.38
C THR A 361 38.13 -8.43 0.86
N SER A 362 39.03 -8.31 1.84
CA SER A 362 38.91 -9.05 3.09
C SER A 362 37.69 -8.56 3.87
N LYS A 363 36.86 -9.49 4.33
CA LYS A 363 35.70 -9.19 5.18
C LYS A 363 36.15 -8.36 6.40
N PRO A 364 35.63 -7.14 6.61
CA PRO A 364 36.03 -6.30 7.72
C PRO A 364 35.57 -6.88 9.06
N THR A 365 36.25 -6.50 10.14
CA THR A 365 35.78 -6.77 11.51
C THR A 365 34.82 -5.68 11.95
N ALA A 366 33.72 -6.04 12.58
CA ALA A 366 32.74 -5.10 13.13
C ALA A 366 32.19 -5.61 14.47
N PRO A 367 31.65 -4.73 15.32
CA PRO A 367 30.93 -5.12 16.53
C PRO A 367 29.71 -6.02 16.23
N ASP A 368 29.25 -6.73 17.26
CA ASP A 368 28.02 -7.52 17.16
C ASP A 368 26.82 -6.63 16.81
N GLY A 369 26.00 -7.09 15.86
CA GLY A 369 24.82 -6.37 15.38
C GLY A 369 25.05 -5.53 14.12
N VAL A 370 26.31 -5.28 13.72
CA VAL A 370 26.62 -4.59 12.46
C VAL A 370 26.51 -5.57 11.29
N GLN A 371 25.75 -5.17 10.27
CA GLN A 371 25.53 -5.96 9.06
C GLN A 371 26.75 -5.83 8.12
N LEU A 372 27.41 -6.93 7.82
CA LEU A 372 28.54 -6.97 6.89
C LEU A 372 28.08 -7.49 5.53
N LEU A 373 28.13 -6.66 4.49
CA LEU A 373 27.58 -6.95 3.16
C LEU A 373 28.65 -6.81 2.08
N GLU A 374 28.94 -7.89 1.37
CA GLU A 374 29.80 -7.87 0.18
C GLU A 374 29.02 -7.32 -1.02
N ILE A 375 29.47 -6.20 -1.58
CA ILE A 375 28.88 -5.62 -2.80
C ILE A 375 29.09 -6.59 -3.97
N GLY A 376 28.05 -6.81 -4.77
CA GLY A 376 28.06 -7.74 -5.89
C GLY A 376 27.59 -9.16 -5.53
N LYS A 377 27.48 -9.47 -4.23
CA LYS A 377 27.07 -10.79 -3.74
C LYS A 377 25.92 -10.71 -2.73
N ASP A 378 26.15 -10.06 -1.58
CA ASP A 378 25.13 -9.93 -0.53
C ASP A 378 24.18 -8.76 -0.82
N ILE A 379 24.70 -7.72 -1.48
CA ILE A 379 23.95 -6.54 -1.91
C ILE A 379 24.34 -6.16 -3.34
N LEU A 380 23.34 -5.85 -4.18
CA LEU A 380 23.54 -5.39 -5.55
C LEU A 380 23.19 -3.91 -5.64
N LEU A 381 24.04 -3.11 -6.25
CA LEU A 381 23.82 -1.66 -6.43
C LEU A 381 23.70 -1.30 -7.91
N THR A 382 23.01 -0.20 -8.23
CA THR A 382 22.79 0.25 -9.61
C THR A 382 24.10 0.55 -10.34
N GLU A 383 25.08 1.16 -9.66
CA GLU A 383 26.30 1.72 -10.29
C GLU A 383 27.57 0.93 -9.92
N GLY A 384 27.42 -0.32 -9.49
CA GLY A 384 28.54 -1.19 -9.14
C GLY A 384 28.85 -1.10 -7.65
N ASP A 385 29.69 -0.15 -7.24
CA ASP A 385 30.12 0.06 -5.85
C ASP A 385 29.34 1.16 -5.10
N HIS A 386 28.41 1.83 -5.80
CA HIS A 386 27.52 2.85 -5.28
C HIS A 386 26.16 2.81 -6.00
N GLY A 387 25.23 3.66 -5.56
CA GLY A 387 23.89 3.79 -6.13
C GLY A 387 22.80 3.17 -5.25
N TYR A 388 21.64 2.90 -5.85
CA TYR A 388 20.51 2.31 -5.15
C TYR A 388 20.67 0.80 -5.02
N ILE A 389 20.15 0.21 -3.93
CA ILE A 389 19.96 -1.24 -3.88
C ILE A 389 19.11 -1.67 -5.07
N TYR A 390 19.60 -2.63 -5.85
CA TYR A 390 18.95 -3.15 -7.04
C TYR A 390 18.94 -4.68 -7.05
N TYR A 391 18.11 -5.25 -6.18
CA TYR A 391 18.04 -6.71 -5.99
C TYR A 391 17.71 -7.47 -7.28
N HIS A 392 16.87 -6.89 -8.15
CA HIS A 392 16.45 -7.49 -9.41
C HIS A 392 17.39 -7.23 -10.59
N LYS A 393 18.58 -6.63 -10.36
CA LYS A 393 19.55 -6.26 -11.41
C LYS A 393 19.84 -7.35 -12.44
N ASN A 394 19.93 -8.59 -11.96
CA ASN A 394 20.28 -9.76 -12.77
C ASN A 394 19.08 -10.67 -13.09
N ILE A 395 17.86 -10.19 -12.87
CA ILE A 395 16.62 -10.95 -13.08
C ILE A 395 15.88 -10.36 -14.28
N ALA A 396 15.73 -11.15 -15.34
CA ALA A 396 14.89 -10.76 -16.47
C ALA A 396 13.43 -10.64 -16.01
N ARG A 397 12.84 -9.46 -16.24
CA ARG A 397 11.44 -9.18 -15.93
C ARG A 397 10.63 -9.22 -17.23
N THR A 398 9.50 -9.93 -17.22
CA THR A 398 8.55 -9.88 -18.33
C THR A 398 7.79 -8.56 -18.25
N PRO A 399 7.84 -7.71 -19.29
CA PRO A 399 7.08 -6.46 -19.29
C PRO A 399 5.57 -6.71 -19.21
N PHE A 400 4.87 -5.79 -18.57
CA PHE A 400 3.42 -5.81 -18.49
C PHE A 400 2.80 -5.58 -19.87
N SER A 401 1.92 -6.49 -20.27
CA SER A 401 1.18 -6.37 -21.52
C SER A 401 -0.15 -5.68 -21.29
N GLU A 402 -0.23 -4.42 -21.70
CA GLU A 402 -1.45 -3.59 -21.64
C GLU A 402 -2.65 -4.16 -22.43
N VAL A 403 -2.43 -5.18 -23.27
CA VAL A 403 -3.50 -5.87 -24.02
C VAL A 403 -3.97 -7.17 -23.36
N ARG A 404 -3.25 -7.67 -22.35
CA ARG A 404 -3.43 -9.02 -21.79
C ARG A 404 -3.52 -9.02 -20.27
N ASP A 405 -2.56 -8.39 -19.59
CA ASP A 405 -2.28 -8.60 -18.16
C ASP A 405 -3.27 -7.90 -17.22
N TYR A 406 -4.23 -7.17 -17.77
CA TYR A 406 -5.38 -6.64 -17.02
C TYR A 406 -6.40 -7.71 -16.62
N LEU A 407 -6.37 -8.88 -17.26
CA LEU A 407 -7.21 -10.02 -16.92
C LEU A 407 -6.33 -11.27 -16.78
N TYR A 408 -6.61 -12.10 -15.79
CA TYR A 408 -5.97 -13.40 -15.65
C TYR A 408 -6.38 -14.35 -16.79
N PRO A 409 -5.52 -15.31 -17.20
CA PRO A 409 -5.94 -16.34 -18.13
C PRO A 409 -7.03 -17.22 -17.50
N ILE A 410 -8.01 -17.64 -18.30
CA ILE A 410 -8.99 -18.63 -17.88
C ILE A 410 -8.31 -20.01 -17.92
N PRO A 411 -8.35 -20.79 -16.82
CA PRO A 411 -7.70 -22.09 -16.78
C PRO A 411 -8.24 -23.05 -17.84
N ILE A 412 -7.33 -23.80 -18.48
CA ILE A 412 -7.67 -24.77 -19.53
C ILE A 412 -8.76 -25.77 -19.09
N ASN A 413 -8.68 -26.25 -17.84
CA ASN A 413 -9.64 -27.22 -17.31
C ASN A 413 -11.06 -26.64 -17.24
N GLU A 414 -11.22 -25.35 -16.92
CA GLU A 414 -12.53 -24.70 -16.89
C GLU A 414 -13.11 -24.55 -18.30
N ARG A 415 -12.27 -24.18 -19.27
CA ARG A 415 -12.68 -24.09 -20.68
C ARG A 415 -13.01 -25.45 -21.28
N SER A 416 -12.30 -26.52 -20.89
CA SER A 416 -12.60 -27.89 -21.32
C SER A 416 -13.89 -28.45 -20.72
N LEU A 417 -14.29 -27.97 -19.54
CA LEU A 417 -15.57 -28.31 -18.92
C LEU A 417 -16.74 -27.54 -19.54
N ASN A 418 -16.49 -26.30 -19.97
CA ASN A 418 -17.49 -25.44 -20.60
C ASN A 418 -16.94 -24.81 -21.87
N ASN A 419 -17.20 -25.46 -23.02
CA ASN A 419 -16.79 -25.01 -24.34
C ASN A 419 -17.50 -23.71 -24.81
N ASN A 420 -18.30 -23.05 -23.96
CA ASN A 420 -18.77 -21.69 -24.22
C ASN A 420 -17.84 -20.63 -23.61
N LEU A 421 -16.81 -21.03 -22.85
CA LEU A 421 -15.80 -20.13 -22.28
C LEU A 421 -14.62 -19.98 -23.25
N THR A 422 -14.58 -18.83 -23.92
CA THR A 422 -13.40 -18.42 -24.67
C THR A 422 -12.34 -17.85 -23.73
N GLN A 423 -11.10 -17.78 -24.22
CA GLN A 423 -9.99 -17.18 -23.47
C GLN A 423 -10.13 -15.64 -23.38
N ASN A 424 -9.58 -15.04 -22.32
CA ASN A 424 -9.46 -13.60 -22.19
C ASN A 424 -8.55 -13.00 -23.28
N PRO A 425 -8.80 -11.75 -23.73
CA PRO A 425 -8.01 -11.11 -24.79
C PRO A 425 -6.49 -11.14 -24.51
N GLY A 426 -5.70 -11.39 -25.56
CA GLY A 426 -4.23 -11.40 -25.49
C GLY A 426 -3.62 -12.68 -24.91
N TRP A 427 -4.40 -13.56 -24.28
CA TRP A 427 -3.95 -14.90 -23.88
C TRP A 427 -4.19 -15.89 -25.02
N ASN A 428 -3.14 -16.60 -25.44
CA ASN A 428 -3.21 -17.62 -26.49
C ASN A 428 -2.59 -18.92 -25.98
N ASP A 429 -3.42 -19.96 -25.87
CA ASP A 429 -3.04 -21.31 -25.47
C ASP A 429 -3.10 -22.33 -26.63
N GLY A 430 -3.39 -21.87 -27.85
CA GLY A 430 -3.43 -22.71 -29.05
C GLY A 430 -4.64 -23.65 -29.13
N LEU A 431 -5.72 -23.36 -28.40
CA LEU A 431 -6.92 -24.18 -28.33
C LEU A 431 -8.11 -23.47 -28.99
N ASP A 432 -8.82 -24.20 -29.85
CA ASP A 432 -9.87 -23.68 -30.73
C ASP A 432 -11.30 -23.80 -30.17
N PHE A 433 -11.46 -24.31 -28.95
CA PHE A 433 -12.78 -24.54 -28.33
C PHE A 433 -13.27 -23.37 -27.47
#